data_AF-A0A1G0XX94-F1
#
_entry.id   AF-A0A1G0XX94-F1
#
_cell.length_a   1.000
_cell.length_b   1.000
_cell.length_c   1.000
_cell.angle_alpha   90.00
_cell.angle_beta   90.00
_cell.angle_gamma   90.00
#
_symmetry.space_group_name_H-M   'P 1'
#
loop_
_entity.id
_entity.type
_entity.pdbx_description
1 polymer ?
#
loop_
_entity_poly.entity_id
_entity_poly.type
_entity_poly.pdbx_seq_one_letter_code
_entity_poly.pdbx_strand_id
1 'polypeptide(L)'
;MLNLNEILSIKTWLAFLGKITDVVFPTVLILLFFSWNGIKSAKGRPEFRFFLIFLLLIFASRFMIFFSGVPYQGRYLYPIVIALSIVAAVGFNGLIAFLQRMKRLQNFSSTRITAALIAVIIVVNASKGLYHIADKQWIRDVSAAIGQDSKKGTEKTILISGVDDIRLAYHSGAEFIKFTANPDNRLLPVDKYPKFQLLKMMTGGEAYLLWLPYYNIYSAEDFASEIRSIRAQRVFLFLDEKDRNLQDLFENEKVPFPFKQKAVFKEGKKKTFILYERE
;
A
#
# COMPACT_ATOMS: atom_id res chain seq x y z
N MET A 1 9.37 10.45 13.11
CA MET A 1 8.49 10.81 14.26
C MET A 1 7.07 10.42 13.89
N LEU A 2 6.37 9.67 14.76
CA LEU A 2 4.96 9.35 14.54
C LEU A 2 4.11 10.59 14.73
N ASN A 3 3.21 10.89 13.80
CA ASN A 3 2.31 12.04 13.89
C ASN A 3 1.18 11.73 14.90
N LEU A 4 1.18 12.41 16.05
CA LEU A 4 0.19 12.17 17.12
C LEU A 4 -1.25 12.37 16.61
N ASN A 5 -1.47 13.32 15.70
CA ASN A 5 -2.77 13.58 15.09
C ASN A 5 -3.23 12.45 14.15
N GLU A 6 -2.32 11.64 13.61
CA GLU A 6 -2.67 10.46 12.81
C GLU A 6 -3.03 9.27 13.69
N ILE A 7 -2.32 9.09 14.81
CA ILE A 7 -2.63 8.07 15.81
C ILE A 7 -3.99 8.33 16.45
N LEU A 8 -4.37 9.59 16.66
CA LEU A 8 -5.66 9.94 17.27
C LEU A 8 -6.82 10.00 16.25
N SER A 9 -6.55 9.86 14.95
CA SER A 9 -7.56 9.97 13.90
C SER A 9 -8.39 8.68 13.77
N ILE A 10 -9.70 8.78 14.04
CA ILE A 10 -10.67 7.68 13.85
C ILE A 10 -10.65 7.16 12.41
N LYS A 11 -10.48 8.04 11.40
CA LYS A 11 -10.40 7.64 9.99
C LYS A 11 -9.21 6.70 9.74
N THR A 12 -8.08 6.95 10.39
CA THR A 12 -6.86 6.15 10.25
C THR A 12 -7.04 4.77 10.91
N TRP A 13 -7.69 4.73 12.07
CA TRP A 13 -8.08 3.49 12.73
C TRP A 13 -9.06 2.66 11.90
N LEU A 14 -10.07 3.29 11.32
CA LEU A 14 -11.02 2.61 10.43
C LEU A 14 -10.33 2.06 9.18
N ALA A 15 -9.38 2.80 8.59
CA ALA A 15 -8.59 2.32 7.46
C ALA A 15 -7.68 1.13 7.85
N PHE A 16 -7.06 1.17 9.03
CA PHE A 16 -6.23 0.09 9.53
C PHE A 16 -7.07 -1.17 9.84
N LEU A 17 -8.20 -1.00 10.52
CA LEU A 17 -9.17 -2.06 10.79
C LEU A 17 -9.71 -2.66 9.49
N GLY A 18 -10.04 -1.81 8.51
CA GLY A 18 -10.44 -2.23 7.16
C GLY A 18 -9.40 -3.16 6.51
N LYS A 19 -8.11 -2.79 6.57
CA LYS A 19 -7.04 -3.67 6.08
C LYS A 19 -6.90 -4.97 6.87
N ILE A 20 -7.12 -4.95 8.18
CA ILE A 20 -7.15 -6.17 8.99
C ILE A 20 -8.32 -7.07 8.56
N THR A 21 -9.52 -6.51 8.39
CA THR A 21 -10.70 -7.27 7.97
C THR A 21 -10.62 -7.78 6.53
N ASP A 22 -9.94 -7.06 5.63
CA ASP A 22 -9.74 -7.52 4.25
C ASP A 22 -8.82 -8.74 4.18
N VAL A 23 -7.84 -8.80 5.08
CA VAL A 23 -6.84 -9.88 5.13
C VAL A 23 -7.34 -11.05 5.99
N VAL A 24 -8.06 -10.77 7.09
CA VAL A 24 -8.64 -11.79 7.96
C VAL A 24 -9.96 -12.28 7.38
N PHE A 25 -10.01 -13.56 6.98
CA PHE A 25 -11.25 -14.14 6.46
C PHE A 25 -12.39 -14.02 7.50
N PRO A 26 -13.62 -13.65 7.10
CA PRO A 26 -14.76 -13.52 8.03
C PRO A 26 -15.01 -14.76 8.90
N THR A 27 -14.69 -15.96 8.39
CA THR A 27 -14.78 -17.21 9.16
C THR A 27 -13.81 -17.27 10.33
N VAL A 28 -12.61 -16.68 10.21
CA VAL A 28 -11.64 -16.59 11.32
C VAL A 28 -12.17 -15.66 12.41
N LEU A 29 -12.81 -14.54 12.04
CA LEU A 29 -13.46 -13.64 13.00
C LEU A 29 -14.59 -14.35 13.75
N ILE A 30 -15.46 -15.08 13.04
CA ILE A 30 -16.54 -15.86 13.66
C ILE A 30 -15.97 -16.92 14.61
N LEU A 31 -14.94 -17.65 14.21
CA LEU A 31 -14.30 -18.65 15.06
C LEU A 31 -13.63 -18.02 16.29
N LEU A 32 -13.04 -16.82 16.17
CA LEU A 32 -12.53 -16.09 17.33
C LEU A 32 -13.63 -15.79 18.36
N PHE A 33 -14.84 -15.43 17.94
CA PHE A 33 -15.96 -15.24 18.87
C PHE A 33 -16.28 -16.52 19.66
N PHE A 34 -16.34 -17.68 18.99
CA PHE A 34 -16.58 -18.96 19.65
C PHE A 34 -15.39 -19.44 20.50
N SER A 35 -14.19 -18.89 20.29
CA SER A 35 -12.97 -19.26 21.03
C SER A 35 -12.86 -18.61 22.41
N TRP A 36 -13.70 -17.61 22.73
CA TRP A 36 -13.59 -16.78 23.93
C TRP A 36 -13.49 -17.56 25.25
N ASN A 37 -14.28 -18.63 25.40
CA ASN A 37 -14.27 -19.44 26.62
C ASN A 37 -13.01 -20.31 26.74
N GLY A 38 -12.47 -20.82 25.63
CA GLY A 38 -11.23 -21.59 25.63
C GLY A 38 -9.97 -20.71 25.73
N ILE A 39 -10.05 -19.45 25.28
CA ILE A 39 -8.99 -18.45 25.52
C ILE A 39 -8.87 -18.17 27.02
N LYS A 40 -10.00 -18.02 27.75
CA LYS A 40 -9.98 -17.78 29.20
C LYS A 40 -9.24 -18.88 29.97
N SER A 41 -9.45 -20.15 29.61
CA SER A 41 -8.75 -21.28 30.22
C SER A 41 -7.29 -21.41 29.76
N ALA A 42 -6.96 -21.01 28.53
CA ALA A 42 -5.59 -21.01 28.01
C ALA A 42 -4.69 -19.91 28.61
N LYS A 43 -5.25 -18.80 29.12
CA LYS A 43 -4.50 -17.69 29.76
C LYS A 43 -3.61 -18.12 30.93
N GLY A 44 -3.92 -19.24 31.57
CA GLY A 44 -3.10 -19.82 32.63
C GLY A 44 -1.78 -20.44 32.15
N ARG A 45 -1.69 -20.81 30.86
CA ARG A 45 -0.58 -21.59 30.31
C ARG A 45 0.58 -20.69 29.86
N PRO A 46 1.84 -21.00 30.23
CA PRO A 46 2.99 -20.18 29.86
C PRO A 46 3.22 -20.09 28.34
N GLU A 47 2.95 -21.15 27.59
CA GLU A 47 3.10 -21.19 26.13
C GLU A 47 2.13 -20.22 25.45
N PHE A 48 0.88 -20.16 25.94
CA PHE A 48 -0.12 -19.24 25.42
C PHE A 48 0.21 -17.79 25.76
N ARG A 49 0.78 -17.51 26.94
CA ARG A 49 1.26 -16.18 27.31
C ARG A 49 2.41 -15.72 26.41
N PHE A 50 3.37 -16.59 26.14
CA PHE A 50 4.48 -16.30 25.24
C PHE A 50 4.00 -16.03 23.81
N PHE A 51 3.06 -16.85 23.32
CA PHE A 51 2.40 -16.64 22.04
C PHE A 51 1.68 -15.28 21.96
N LEU A 52 0.97 -14.87 23.00
CA LEU A 52 0.32 -13.55 23.06
C LEU A 52 1.32 -12.40 23.07
N ILE A 53 2.44 -12.53 23.79
CA ILE A 53 3.52 -11.53 23.78
C ILE A 53 4.10 -11.40 22.36
N PHE A 54 4.37 -12.53 21.70
CA PHE A 54 4.86 -12.53 20.32
C PHE A 54 3.86 -11.88 19.34
N LEU A 55 2.56 -12.21 19.48
CA LEU A 55 1.49 -11.58 18.69
C LEU A 55 1.46 -10.06 18.91
N LEU A 56 1.58 -9.62 20.17
CA LEU A 56 1.61 -8.20 20.52
C LEU A 56 2.81 -7.48 19.89
N LEU A 57 4.00 -8.10 19.92
CA LEU A 57 5.21 -7.55 19.29
C LEU A 57 5.06 -7.46 17.77
N ILE A 58 4.51 -8.48 17.12
CA ILE A 58 4.20 -8.44 15.68
C ILE A 58 3.21 -7.30 15.41
N PHE A 59 2.12 -7.23 16.17
CA PHE A 59 1.10 -6.20 15.99
C PHE A 59 1.69 -4.79 16.17
N ALA A 60 2.49 -4.58 17.21
CA ALA A 60 3.19 -3.33 17.47
C ALA A 60 4.15 -2.96 16.32
N SER A 61 4.96 -3.91 15.82
CA SER A 61 5.86 -3.64 14.70
C SER A 61 5.10 -3.25 13.42
N ARG A 62 3.98 -3.91 13.13
CA ARG A 62 3.13 -3.61 11.96
C ARG A 62 2.38 -2.29 12.13
N PHE A 63 1.94 -1.99 13.33
CA PHE A 63 1.36 -0.70 13.70
C PHE A 63 2.38 0.43 13.44
N MET A 64 3.61 0.31 13.94
CA MET A 64 4.67 1.30 13.70
C MET A 64 4.91 1.53 12.20
N ILE A 65 4.93 0.47 11.38
CA ILE A 65 5.10 0.58 9.93
C ILE A 65 3.89 1.25 9.27
N PHE A 66 2.66 0.90 9.65
CA PHE A 66 1.45 1.52 9.07
C PHE A 66 1.40 3.04 9.32
N PHE A 67 1.75 3.48 10.53
CA PHE A 67 1.76 4.90 10.90
C PHE A 67 3.05 5.65 10.52
N SER A 68 4.01 4.97 9.87
CA SER A 68 5.22 5.62 9.35
C SER A 68 5.02 6.32 7.99
N GLY A 69 3.83 6.23 7.39
CA GLY A 69 3.51 6.84 6.09
C GLY A 69 3.99 6.04 4.87
N VAL A 70 4.60 4.87 5.08
CA VAL A 70 5.03 3.96 4.00
C VAL A 70 3.81 3.27 3.36
N PRO A 71 3.83 2.99 2.03
CA PRO A 71 2.79 2.20 1.37
C PRO A 71 2.57 0.84 2.05
N TYR A 72 1.53 0.76 2.89
CA TYR A 72 1.24 -0.42 3.69
C TYR A 72 0.34 -1.39 2.92
N GLN A 73 0.91 -2.50 2.47
CA GLN A 73 0.17 -3.56 1.78
C GLN A 73 -0.45 -4.53 2.79
N GLY A 74 -1.65 -5.04 2.48
CA GLY A 74 -2.34 -6.03 3.33
C GLY A 74 -1.49 -7.26 3.64
N ARG A 75 -0.53 -7.59 2.77
CA ARG A 75 0.37 -8.74 2.99
C ARG A 75 1.19 -8.70 4.28
N TYR A 76 1.46 -7.51 4.80
CA TYR A 76 2.18 -7.36 6.06
C TYR A 76 1.37 -7.82 7.28
N LEU A 77 0.05 -8.00 7.12
CA LEU A 77 -0.86 -8.49 8.15
C LEU A 77 -1.00 -10.02 8.15
N TYR A 78 -0.48 -10.75 7.16
CA TYR A 78 -0.62 -12.22 7.11
C TYR A 78 -0.08 -12.96 8.33
N PRO A 79 1.07 -12.57 8.95
CA PRO A 79 1.51 -13.19 10.20
C PRO A 79 0.47 -13.05 11.33
N ILE A 80 -0.23 -11.92 11.39
CA ILE A 80 -1.32 -11.69 12.35
C ILE A 80 -2.50 -12.61 12.01
N VAL A 81 -2.84 -12.77 10.73
CA VAL A 81 -3.94 -13.66 10.31
C VAL A 81 -3.66 -15.12 10.62
N ILE A 82 -2.42 -15.59 10.42
CA ILE A 82 -2.00 -16.95 10.78
C ILE A 82 -2.13 -17.14 12.30
N ALA A 83 -1.61 -16.20 13.07
CA ALA A 83 -1.67 -16.28 14.53
C ALA A 83 -3.12 -16.20 15.06
N LEU A 84 -3.96 -15.35 14.47
CA LEU A 84 -5.40 -15.31 14.78
C LEU A 84 -6.11 -16.61 14.41
N SER A 85 -5.71 -17.27 13.31
CA SER A 85 -6.25 -18.58 12.92
C SER A 85 -5.89 -19.68 13.93
N ILE A 86 -4.69 -19.63 14.52
CA ILE A 86 -4.26 -20.53 15.59
C ILE A 86 -5.11 -20.30 16.86
N VAL A 87 -5.40 -19.05 17.21
CA VAL A 87 -6.28 -18.74 18.36
C VAL A 87 -7.73 -19.17 18.08
N ALA A 88 -8.20 -18.93 16.86
CA ALA A 88 -9.54 -19.27 16.39
C ALA A 88 -9.80 -20.79 16.36
N ALA A 89 -8.74 -21.62 16.28
CA ALA A 89 -8.84 -23.08 16.35
C ALA A 89 -9.61 -23.58 17.57
N VAL A 90 -9.48 -22.89 18.71
CA VAL A 90 -10.19 -23.24 19.95
C VAL A 90 -11.70 -22.98 19.83
N GLY A 91 -12.09 -22.02 18.99
CA GLY A 91 -13.49 -21.69 18.74
C GLY A 91 -14.23 -22.68 17.85
N PHE A 92 -13.51 -23.56 17.14
CA PHE A 92 -14.14 -24.63 16.38
C PHE A 92 -14.93 -25.59 17.27
N ASN A 93 -14.38 -25.95 18.44
CA ASN A 93 -15.07 -26.80 19.41
C ASN A 93 -16.31 -26.09 19.99
N GLY A 94 -16.22 -24.77 20.21
CA GLY A 94 -17.35 -23.94 20.64
C GLY A 94 -18.48 -23.87 19.59
N LEU A 95 -18.11 -23.73 18.31
CA LEU A 95 -19.04 -23.73 17.19
C LEU A 95 -19.74 -25.09 17.02
N ILE A 96 -19.00 -26.19 17.13
CA ILE A 96 -19.56 -27.55 17.08
C ILE A 96 -20.58 -27.76 18.21
N ALA A 97 -20.23 -27.39 19.44
CA ALA A 97 -21.14 -27.49 20.58
C ALA A 97 -22.42 -26.65 20.37
N PHE A 98 -22.30 -25.47 19.77
CA PHE A 98 -23.43 -24.63 19.41
C PHE A 98 -24.33 -25.26 18.33
N LEU A 99 -23.73 -25.82 17.27
CA LEU A 99 -24.46 -26.49 16.17
C LEU A 99 -25.16 -27.78 16.63
N GLN A 100 -24.54 -28.54 17.53
CA GLN A 100 -25.13 -29.71 18.17
C GLN A 100 -26.35 -29.33 19.03
N ARG A 101 -26.27 -28.24 19.81
CA ARG A 101 -27.42 -27.70 20.58
C ARG A 101 -28.58 -27.30 19.70
N MET A 102 -28.32 -26.79 18.50
CA MET A 102 -29.36 -26.46 17.52
C MET A 102 -29.92 -27.70 16.78
N LYS A 103 -29.53 -28.91 17.16
CA LYS A 103 -29.88 -30.19 16.47
C LYS A 103 -29.54 -30.19 14.97
N ARG A 104 -28.66 -29.29 14.51
CA ARG A 104 -28.28 -29.18 13.09
C ARG A 104 -27.15 -30.14 12.70
N LEU A 105 -26.38 -30.61 13.68
CA LEU A 105 -25.31 -31.59 13.52
C LEU A 105 -25.37 -32.58 14.68
N GLN A 106 -25.87 -33.80 14.43
CA GLN A 106 -25.68 -34.92 15.34
C GLN A 106 -24.37 -35.64 14.97
N ASN A 107 -23.58 -36.04 15.97
CA ASN A 107 -22.37 -36.87 15.85
C ASN A 107 -21.13 -36.25 15.19
N PHE A 108 -21.08 -34.94 14.97
CA PHE A 108 -19.88 -34.27 14.48
C PHE A 108 -18.92 -33.98 15.65
N SER A 109 -17.96 -34.87 15.90
CA SER A 109 -17.03 -34.78 17.03
C SER A 109 -15.70 -35.51 16.76
N SER A 110 -15.11 -35.32 15.57
CA SER A 110 -13.77 -35.86 15.29
C SER A 110 -12.74 -34.75 15.38
N THR A 111 -11.87 -34.82 16.39
CA THR A 111 -10.71 -33.93 16.57
C THR A 111 -9.85 -33.86 15.30
N ARG A 112 -9.80 -34.95 14.52
CA ARG A 112 -9.08 -35.03 13.24
C ARG A 112 -9.72 -34.16 12.15
N ILE A 113 -11.05 -34.12 12.08
CA ILE A 113 -11.79 -33.28 11.12
C ILE A 113 -11.60 -31.80 11.48
N THR A 114 -11.68 -31.45 12.78
CA THR A 114 -11.41 -30.09 13.25
C THR A 114 -10.00 -29.65 12.90
N ALA A 115 -8.99 -30.49 13.16
CA ALA A 115 -7.60 -30.22 12.79
C ALA A 115 -7.41 -30.05 11.27
N ALA A 116 -8.04 -30.90 10.46
CA ALA A 116 -7.99 -30.79 9.00
C ALA A 116 -8.63 -29.49 8.49
N LEU A 117 -9.78 -29.09 9.03
CA LEU A 117 -10.45 -27.84 8.67
C LEU A 117 -9.62 -26.61 9.07
N ILE A 118 -8.99 -26.63 10.25
CA ILE A 118 -8.06 -25.59 10.66
C ILE A 118 -6.85 -25.52 9.71
N ALA A 119 -6.27 -26.66 9.35
CA ALA A 119 -5.17 -26.71 8.40
C ALA A 119 -5.56 -26.13 7.04
N VAL A 120 -6.74 -26.46 6.52
CA VAL A 120 -7.27 -25.87 5.28
C VAL A 120 -7.45 -24.36 5.41
N ILE A 121 -8.00 -23.86 6.53
CA ILE A 121 -8.15 -22.42 6.77
C ILE A 121 -6.78 -21.72 6.81
N ILE A 122 -5.79 -22.31 7.48
CA ILE A 122 -4.42 -21.77 7.53
C ILE A 122 -3.81 -21.75 6.13
N VAL A 123 -3.91 -22.85 5.37
CA VAL A 123 -3.38 -22.95 4.00
C VAL A 123 -4.05 -21.95 3.06
N VAL A 124 -5.38 -21.76 3.14
CA VAL A 124 -6.11 -20.78 2.33
C VAL A 124 -5.69 -19.35 2.70
N ASN A 125 -5.50 -19.04 3.98
CA ASN A 125 -5.03 -17.71 4.40
C ASN A 125 -3.55 -17.48 4.05
N ALA A 126 -2.71 -18.50 4.22
CA ALA A 126 -1.29 -18.44 3.86
C ALA A 126 -1.10 -18.31 2.35
N SER A 127 -1.87 -19.05 1.55
CA SER A 127 -1.82 -18.95 0.09
C SER A 127 -2.25 -17.57 -0.41
N LYS A 128 -3.25 -16.91 0.19
CA LYS A 128 -3.53 -15.48 -0.04
C LYS A 128 -2.31 -14.58 0.18
N GLY A 129 -1.44 -14.93 1.12
CA GLY A 129 -0.16 -14.25 1.33
C GLY A 129 0.95 -14.59 0.35
N LEU A 130 0.83 -15.72 -0.33
CA LEU A 130 1.72 -16.14 -1.40
C LEU A 130 1.24 -15.70 -2.79
N TYR A 131 -0.03 -15.25 -2.92
CA TYR A 131 -0.49 -14.62 -4.15
C TYR A 131 0.34 -13.37 -4.41
N HIS A 132 1.17 -13.44 -5.45
CA HIS A 132 1.78 -12.26 -6.02
C HIS A 132 0.63 -11.35 -6.46
N ILE A 133 0.57 -10.13 -5.91
CA ILE A 133 -0.27 -9.09 -6.52
C ILE A 133 0.35 -8.93 -7.91
N ALA A 134 -0.31 -9.46 -8.94
CA ALA A 134 0.13 -9.23 -10.30
C ALA A 134 0.10 -7.71 -10.49
N ASP A 135 1.26 -7.13 -10.83
CA ASP A 135 1.29 -5.72 -11.17
C ASP A 135 0.29 -5.50 -12.29
N LYS A 136 -0.46 -4.40 -12.16
CA LYS A 136 -1.47 -4.03 -13.14
C LYS A 136 -0.80 -3.95 -14.51
N GLN A 137 -1.49 -4.38 -15.56
CA GLN A 137 -0.92 -4.44 -16.91
C GLN A 137 -0.27 -3.11 -17.33
N TRP A 138 -0.91 -1.98 -17.03
CA TRP A 138 -0.37 -0.66 -17.34
C TRP A 138 0.96 -0.34 -16.64
N ILE A 139 1.24 -0.90 -15.45
CA ILE A 139 2.54 -0.74 -14.78
C ILE A 139 3.63 -1.38 -15.64
N ARG A 140 3.37 -2.59 -16.14
CA ARG A 140 4.30 -3.32 -17.02
C ARG A 140 4.50 -2.58 -18.34
N ASP A 141 3.42 -2.08 -18.92
CA ASP A 141 3.46 -1.36 -20.20
C ASP A 141 4.24 -0.04 -20.08
N VAL A 142 4.05 0.72 -18.99
CA VAL A 142 4.82 1.94 -18.70
C VAL A 142 6.29 1.61 -18.49
N SER A 143 6.59 0.59 -17.68
CA SER A 143 7.98 0.18 -17.46
C SER A 143 8.66 -0.32 -18.74
N ALA A 144 7.92 -0.99 -19.63
CA ALA A 144 8.43 -1.36 -20.95
C ALA A 144 8.69 -0.13 -21.82
N ALA A 145 7.78 0.85 -21.85
CA ALA A 145 7.96 2.08 -22.63
C ALA A 145 9.13 2.94 -22.13
N ILE A 146 9.42 2.93 -20.83
CA ILE A 146 10.60 3.60 -20.26
C ILE A 146 11.86 2.77 -20.54
N GLY A 147 11.80 1.46 -20.26
CA GLY A 147 12.94 0.53 -20.31
C GLY A 147 13.38 0.09 -21.70
N GLN A 148 12.55 0.19 -22.73
CA GLN A 148 12.96 -0.03 -24.14
C GLN A 148 14.02 0.98 -24.58
N ASP A 149 13.99 2.17 -23.99
CA ASP A 149 14.83 3.26 -24.41
C ASP A 149 15.93 3.60 -23.38
N SER A 150 15.78 3.15 -22.14
CA SER A 150 16.84 3.24 -21.13
C SER A 150 17.76 2.03 -21.28
N LYS A 151 18.96 2.20 -21.86
CA LYS A 151 19.97 1.13 -21.81
C LYS A 151 20.19 0.75 -20.35
N LYS A 152 19.82 -0.48 -19.99
CA LYS A 152 19.80 -1.00 -18.61
C LYS A 152 21.09 -0.60 -17.86
N GLY A 153 20.95 0.35 -16.93
CA GLY A 153 21.96 0.68 -15.92
C GLY A 153 23.01 1.73 -16.28
N THR A 154 23.08 2.25 -17.51
CA THR A 154 24.10 3.26 -17.88
C THR A 154 23.59 4.70 -17.89
N GLU A 155 22.29 4.90 -18.08
CA GLU A 155 21.68 6.23 -18.17
C GLU A 155 20.85 6.52 -16.93
N LYS A 156 21.14 7.66 -16.29
CA LYS A 156 20.31 8.15 -15.19
C LYS A 156 18.95 8.53 -15.77
N THR A 157 17.94 7.74 -15.42
CA THR A 157 16.55 7.95 -15.82
C THR A 157 15.76 8.44 -14.62
N ILE A 158 14.97 9.50 -14.77
CA ILE A 158 14.07 10.02 -13.74
C ILE A 158 12.63 9.88 -14.23
N LEU A 159 11.76 9.37 -13.37
CA LEU A 159 10.31 9.31 -13.57
C LEU A 159 9.64 10.26 -12.56
N ILE A 160 8.98 11.29 -13.09
CA ILE A 160 8.10 12.20 -12.36
C ILE A 160 6.67 11.69 -12.51
N SER A 161 5.95 11.45 -11.42
CA SER A 161 4.61 10.84 -11.49
C SER A 161 3.62 11.41 -10.49
N GLY A 162 2.40 11.69 -10.96
CA GLY A 162 1.23 11.98 -10.11
C GLY A 162 0.65 10.74 -9.41
N VAL A 163 0.97 9.55 -9.93
CA VAL A 163 0.50 8.27 -9.40
C VAL A 163 1.44 7.78 -8.29
N ASP A 164 0.89 7.52 -7.11
CA ASP A 164 1.61 7.05 -5.91
C ASP A 164 1.93 5.54 -5.96
N ASP A 165 2.67 5.09 -6.98
CA ASP A 165 3.10 3.69 -7.12
C ASP A 165 4.60 3.58 -7.43
N ILE A 166 5.40 3.38 -6.38
CA ILE A 166 6.87 3.28 -6.43
C ILE A 166 7.33 2.11 -7.33
N ARG A 167 6.47 1.11 -7.58
CA ARG A 167 6.81 -0.04 -8.43
C ARG A 167 7.06 0.38 -9.88
N LEU A 168 6.47 1.48 -10.34
CA LEU A 168 6.72 2.03 -11.67
C LEU A 168 8.22 2.31 -11.86
N ALA A 169 8.81 3.04 -10.93
CA ALA A 169 10.22 3.39 -10.93
C ALA A 169 11.13 2.17 -10.73
N TYR A 170 10.74 1.24 -9.85
CA TYR A 170 11.46 -0.01 -9.63
C TYR A 170 11.57 -0.84 -10.91
N HIS A 171 10.45 -1.09 -11.59
CA HIS A 171 10.42 -1.90 -12.80
C HIS A 171 11.03 -1.19 -14.01
N SER A 172 11.01 0.14 -14.05
CA SER A 172 11.64 0.93 -15.12
C SER A 172 13.13 1.22 -14.87
N GLY A 173 13.67 0.90 -13.69
CA GLY A 173 15.04 1.25 -13.31
C GLY A 173 15.28 2.76 -13.21
N ALA A 174 14.25 3.55 -12.88
CA ALA A 174 14.32 5.01 -12.80
C ALA A 174 14.37 5.51 -11.35
N GLU A 175 14.98 6.66 -11.11
CA GLU A 175 14.75 7.44 -9.89
C GLU A 175 13.34 8.03 -9.90
N PHE A 176 12.65 8.02 -8.76
CA PHE A 176 11.24 8.43 -8.66
C PHE A 176 11.10 9.81 -7.99
N ILE A 177 10.40 10.71 -8.66
CA ILE A 177 9.96 12.01 -8.12
C ILE A 177 8.44 12.03 -8.14
N LYS A 178 7.82 12.25 -6.99
CA LYS A 178 6.36 12.37 -6.90
C LYS A 178 5.95 13.79 -7.26
N PHE A 179 5.05 13.92 -8.21
CA PHE A 179 4.34 15.15 -8.51
C PHE A 179 3.02 15.15 -7.73
N THR A 180 2.70 16.24 -7.04
CA THR A 180 1.43 16.33 -6.32
C THR A 180 0.82 17.71 -6.54
N ALA A 181 -0.41 17.73 -7.06
CA ALA A 181 -1.28 18.88 -7.03
C ALA A 181 -2.01 18.84 -5.69
N ASN A 182 -1.76 19.81 -4.80
CA ASN A 182 -2.29 19.83 -3.44
C ASN A 182 -1.60 18.83 -2.50
N PRO A 183 -0.54 19.24 -1.77
CA PRO A 183 0.01 18.39 -0.73
C PRO A 183 -1.04 18.26 0.38
N ASP A 184 -1.69 17.10 0.49
CA ASP A 184 -2.36 16.67 1.73
C ASP A 184 -1.34 16.42 2.87
N ASN A 185 -0.15 17.04 2.78
CA ASN A 185 0.92 16.98 3.75
C ASN A 185 0.86 18.21 4.64
N ARG A 186 0.51 17.93 5.89
CA ARG A 186 0.33 18.78 7.07
C ARG A 186 1.59 19.57 7.51
N LEU A 187 2.55 19.83 6.61
CA LEU A 187 3.84 20.44 6.92
C LEU A 187 4.06 21.81 6.27
N LEU A 188 3.13 22.32 5.46
CA LEU A 188 3.21 23.66 4.92
C LEU A 188 1.88 24.40 5.10
N PRO A 189 1.90 25.68 5.51
CA PRO A 189 0.70 26.46 5.71
C PRO A 189 -0.12 26.55 4.42
N VAL A 190 -1.42 26.30 4.61
CA VAL A 190 -2.47 26.34 3.60
C VAL A 190 -2.62 27.79 3.13
N ASP A 191 -2.01 28.12 2.00
CA ASP A 191 -2.33 29.36 1.29
C ASP A 191 -3.14 29.07 0.03
N LYS A 192 -3.92 30.09 -0.33
CA LYS A 192 -5.01 30.22 -1.31
C LYS A 192 -4.76 29.81 -2.77
N TYR A 193 -3.65 29.15 -3.11
CA TYR A 193 -3.33 28.75 -4.49
C TYR A 193 -3.06 27.24 -4.57
N PRO A 194 -3.41 26.57 -5.69
CA PRO A 194 -3.01 25.19 -5.91
C PRO A 194 -1.47 25.12 -5.98
N LYS A 195 -0.81 24.83 -4.86
CA LYS A 195 0.64 24.64 -4.80
C LYS A 195 0.95 23.25 -5.35
N PHE A 196 1.60 23.19 -6.51
CA PHE A 196 2.14 21.95 -7.04
C PHE A 196 3.52 21.70 -6.42
N GLN A 197 3.86 20.45 -6.14
CA GLN A 197 5.16 20.10 -5.55
C GLN A 197 5.78 18.91 -6.24
N LEU A 198 7.10 18.97 -6.40
CA LEU A 198 7.94 17.81 -6.63
C LEU A 198 8.45 17.34 -5.26
N LEU A 199 8.25 16.07 -4.97
CA LEU A 199 8.82 15.41 -3.80
C LEU A 199 9.84 14.38 -4.28
N LYS A 200 11.02 14.33 -3.66
CA LYS A 200 12.04 13.31 -3.96
C LYS A 200 12.02 12.22 -2.90
N MET A 201 12.10 10.97 -3.35
CA MET A 201 12.20 9.82 -2.45
C MET A 201 13.63 9.68 -1.97
N MET A 202 13.85 9.73 -0.66
CA MET A 202 15.15 9.43 -0.05
C MET A 202 15.04 8.24 0.91
N THR A 203 16.09 7.42 0.94
CA THR A 203 16.27 6.38 1.96
C THR A 203 16.72 7.04 3.25
N GLY A 204 15.85 7.08 4.25
CA GLY A 204 16.18 7.53 5.61
C GLY A 204 16.92 6.42 6.35
N GLY A 205 18.21 6.25 6.06
CA GLY A 205 18.97 5.09 6.52
C GLY A 205 18.41 3.75 5.98
N GLU A 206 18.83 2.63 6.57
CA GLU A 206 18.50 1.27 6.10
C GLU A 206 17.01 0.90 6.21
N ALA A 207 16.16 1.72 6.84
CA ALA A 207 14.87 1.26 7.36
C ALA A 207 13.61 1.90 6.75
N TYR A 208 13.67 3.06 6.09
CA TYR A 208 12.45 3.70 5.55
C TYR A 208 12.68 4.59 4.32
N LEU A 209 11.62 4.74 3.51
CA LEU A 209 11.54 5.68 2.39
C LEU A 209 10.75 6.90 2.84
N LEU A 210 11.29 8.11 2.66
CA LEU A 210 10.60 9.36 2.97
C LEU A 210 10.50 10.24 1.72
N TRP A 211 9.34 10.86 1.54
CA TRP A 211 9.14 11.91 0.55
C TRP A 211 9.52 13.25 1.15
N LEU A 212 10.51 13.91 0.56
CA LEU A 212 10.93 15.24 0.99
C LEU A 212 10.61 16.27 -0.10
N PRO A 213 10.18 17.50 0.27
CA PRO A 213 10.04 18.59 -0.68
C PRO A 213 11.32 18.74 -1.48
N TYR A 214 11.20 18.58 -2.79
CA TYR A 214 12.29 18.77 -3.72
C TYR A 214 12.20 20.16 -4.35
N TYR A 215 11.00 20.55 -4.81
CA TYR A 215 10.76 21.88 -5.35
C TYR A 215 9.27 22.26 -5.25
N ASN A 216 8.99 23.55 -5.00
CA ASN A 216 7.64 24.09 -5.04
C ASN A 216 7.42 24.78 -6.38
N ILE A 217 6.33 24.44 -7.05
CA ILE A 217 5.98 24.98 -8.36
C ILE A 217 4.91 26.05 -8.14
N TYR A 218 5.24 27.30 -8.45
CA TYR A 218 4.32 28.43 -8.34
C TYR A 218 3.84 28.93 -9.71
N SER A 219 4.55 28.60 -10.79
CA SER A 219 4.20 28.91 -12.18
C SER A 219 4.59 27.78 -13.14
N ALA A 220 4.12 27.84 -14.39
CA ALA A 220 4.57 26.95 -15.46
C ALA A 220 6.06 27.15 -15.79
N GLU A 221 6.56 28.38 -15.68
CA GLU A 221 7.97 28.71 -15.90
C GLU A 221 8.88 28.08 -14.83
N ASP A 222 8.46 28.11 -13.57
CA ASP A 222 9.15 27.46 -12.46
C ASP A 222 9.28 25.95 -12.70
N PHE A 223 8.18 25.32 -13.11
CA PHE A 223 8.19 23.90 -13.47
C PHE A 223 9.14 23.64 -14.63
N ALA A 224 9.02 24.39 -15.73
CA ALA A 224 9.87 24.18 -16.90
C ALA A 224 11.36 24.37 -16.59
N SER A 225 11.69 25.39 -15.78
CA SER A 225 13.05 25.65 -15.32
C SER A 225 13.59 24.48 -14.50
N GLU A 226 12.82 23.95 -13.55
CA GLU A 226 13.25 22.82 -12.74
C GLU A 226 13.40 21.53 -13.56
N ILE A 227 12.49 21.25 -14.49
CA ILE A 227 12.61 20.10 -15.40
C ILE A 227 13.89 20.17 -16.25
N ARG A 228 14.28 21.38 -16.68
CA ARG A 228 15.53 21.63 -17.40
C ARG A 228 16.76 21.50 -16.49
N SER A 229 16.64 21.83 -15.20
CA SER A 229 17.74 21.77 -14.23
C SER A 229 18.13 20.31 -13.89
N ILE A 230 17.20 19.36 -14.02
CA ILE A 230 17.41 17.94 -13.75
C ILE A 230 18.50 17.35 -14.66
N ARG A 231 19.67 17.07 -14.08
CA ARG A 231 20.82 16.42 -14.73
C ARG A 231 20.65 14.90 -14.86
N ALA A 232 19.62 14.48 -15.59
CA ALA A 232 19.41 13.11 -16.05
C ALA A 232 19.38 13.08 -17.57
N GLN A 233 19.88 12.00 -18.17
CA GLN A 233 19.82 11.81 -19.62
C GLN A 233 18.38 11.74 -20.10
N ARG A 234 17.50 11.11 -19.30
CA ARG A 234 16.10 10.90 -19.64
C ARG A 234 15.21 11.24 -18.47
N VAL A 235 14.24 12.12 -18.72
CA VAL A 235 13.25 12.55 -17.74
C VAL A 235 11.87 12.28 -18.31
N PHE A 236 11.08 11.51 -17.57
CA PHE A 236 9.72 11.15 -17.92
C PHE A 236 8.74 11.82 -16.99
N LEU A 237 7.59 12.18 -17.53
CA LEU A 237 6.44 12.67 -16.76
C LEU A 237 5.26 11.73 -17.01
N PHE A 238 4.67 11.20 -15.94
CA PHE A 238 3.55 10.26 -15.99
C PHE A 238 2.36 10.82 -15.20
N LEU A 239 1.26 11.08 -15.93
CA LEU A 239 0.09 11.76 -15.40
C LEU A 239 -1.19 10.94 -15.64
N ASP A 240 -2.14 11.02 -14.70
CA ASP A 240 -3.54 10.65 -14.94
C ASP A 240 -4.19 11.76 -15.78
N GLU A 241 -5.16 11.43 -16.63
CA GLU A 241 -6.02 12.40 -17.31
C GLU A 241 -6.73 13.38 -16.35
N LYS A 242 -6.86 13.03 -15.06
CA LYS A 242 -7.31 13.95 -14.00
C LYS A 242 -6.29 15.03 -13.62
N ASP A 243 -5.02 14.85 -13.96
CA ASP A 243 -3.95 15.82 -13.70
C ASP A 243 -3.84 16.88 -14.82
N ARG A 244 -4.87 17.02 -15.67
CA ARG A 244 -5.00 18.06 -16.71
C ARG A 244 -4.71 19.47 -16.21
N ASN A 245 -4.92 19.74 -14.92
CA ASN A 245 -4.57 21.03 -14.29
C ASN A 245 -3.13 21.48 -14.56
N LEU A 246 -2.17 20.55 -14.70
CA LEU A 246 -0.80 20.93 -15.03
C LEU A 246 -0.70 21.41 -16.49
N GLN A 247 -1.36 20.75 -17.44
CA GLN A 247 -1.35 21.19 -18.84
C GLN A 247 -2.09 22.51 -19.00
N ASP A 248 -3.25 22.64 -18.35
CA ASP A 248 -4.03 23.87 -18.33
C ASP A 248 -3.20 25.03 -17.77
N LEU A 249 -2.33 24.80 -16.78
CA LEU A 249 -1.41 25.83 -16.25
C LEU A 249 -0.47 26.36 -17.35
N PHE A 250 0.14 25.45 -18.13
CA PHE A 250 1.04 25.82 -19.23
C PHE A 250 0.29 26.53 -20.37
N GLU A 251 -0.90 26.06 -20.72
CA GLU A 251 -1.75 26.69 -21.73
C GLU A 251 -2.19 28.11 -21.31
N ASN A 252 -2.63 28.27 -20.06
CA ASN A 252 -3.10 29.55 -19.52
C ASN A 252 -1.96 30.57 -19.41
N GLU A 253 -0.78 30.15 -18.96
CA GLU A 253 0.40 31.02 -18.85
C GLU A 253 1.14 31.20 -20.18
N LYS A 254 0.69 30.53 -21.25
CA LYS A 254 1.31 30.55 -22.59
C LYS A 254 2.79 30.15 -22.58
N VAL A 255 3.14 29.21 -21.69
CA VAL A 255 4.49 28.66 -21.58
C VAL A 255 4.55 27.35 -22.36
N PRO A 256 5.58 27.11 -23.20
CA PRO A 256 5.74 25.83 -23.87
C PRO A 256 5.90 24.67 -22.87
N PHE A 257 5.10 23.63 -23.03
CA PHE A 257 5.19 22.44 -22.20
C PHE A 257 6.51 21.70 -22.50
N PRO A 258 7.40 21.46 -21.51
CA PRO A 258 8.78 21.00 -21.75
C PRO A 258 8.87 19.48 -22.04
N PHE A 259 7.77 18.88 -22.44
CA PHE A 259 7.59 17.44 -22.54
C PHE A 259 6.81 17.08 -23.79
N LYS A 260 7.29 16.08 -24.53
CA LYS A 260 6.60 15.51 -25.68
C LYS A 260 5.84 14.26 -25.27
N GLN A 261 4.59 14.14 -25.72
CA GLN A 261 3.79 12.95 -25.46
C GLN A 261 4.42 11.73 -26.14
N LYS A 262 4.60 10.66 -25.36
CA LYS A 262 5.23 9.42 -25.80
C LYS A 262 4.23 8.29 -25.96
N ALA A 263 3.40 8.06 -24.95
CA ALA A 263 2.48 6.93 -24.92
C ALA A 263 1.24 7.24 -24.08
N VAL A 264 0.14 6.55 -24.40
CA VAL A 264 -1.13 6.63 -23.68
C VAL A 264 -1.54 5.22 -23.25
N PHE A 265 -1.80 5.05 -21.96
CA PHE A 265 -2.18 3.77 -21.35
C PHE A 265 -3.60 3.85 -20.82
N LYS A 266 -4.40 2.80 -21.03
CA LYS A 266 -5.79 2.74 -20.54
C LYS A 266 -5.94 1.63 -19.51
N GLU A 267 -6.39 1.98 -18.31
CA GLU A 267 -6.82 1.03 -17.28
C GLU A 267 -8.35 0.92 -17.29
N GLY A 268 -8.86 -0.04 -18.06
CA GLY A 268 -10.29 -0.25 -18.24
C GLY A 268 -10.97 0.90 -19.02
N LYS A 269 -12.25 1.16 -18.72
CA LYS A 269 -13.05 2.20 -19.42
C LYS A 269 -12.91 3.61 -18.83
N LYS A 270 -12.23 3.79 -17.69
CA LYS A 270 -12.35 5.02 -16.87
C LYS A 270 -11.04 5.75 -16.56
N LYS A 271 -9.88 5.12 -16.75
CA LYS A 271 -8.59 5.74 -16.40
C LYS A 271 -7.66 5.70 -17.60
N THR A 272 -7.23 6.89 -17.99
CA THR A 272 -6.21 7.09 -19.01
C THR A 272 -5.00 7.68 -18.33
N PHE A 273 -3.83 7.11 -18.59
CA PHE A 273 -2.55 7.65 -18.16
C PHE A 273 -1.74 8.05 -19.38
N ILE A 274 -1.02 9.16 -19.27
CA ILE A 274 -0.21 9.68 -20.36
C ILE A 274 1.24 9.77 -19.88
N LEU A 275 2.15 9.19 -20.66
CA LEU A 275 3.58 9.28 -20.46
C LEU A 275 4.15 10.28 -21.45
N TYR A 276 4.90 11.23 -20.93
CA TYR A 276 5.67 12.19 -21.68
C TYR A 276 7.16 12.00 -21.43
N GLU A 277 7.98 12.44 -22.39
CA GLU A 277 9.44 12.47 -22.32
C GLU A 277 9.93 13.90 -22.53
N ARG A 278 10.89 14.33 -21.73
CA ARG A 278 11.47 15.68 -21.81
C ARG A 278 12.10 15.87 -23.19
N GLU A 279 11.82 17.01 -23.81
CA GLU A 279 12.44 17.43 -25.08
C GLU A 279 13.95 17.67 -24.95
#